data_AF-G5LWA5-F1
#
_entry.id   AF-G5LWA5-F1
#
_cell.length_a   1.000
_cell.length_b   1.000
_cell.length_c   1.000
_cell.angle_alpha   90.00
_cell.angle_beta   90.00
_cell.angle_gamma   90.00
#
_symmetry.space_group_name_H-M   'P 1'
#
loop_
_entity.id
_entity.type
_entity.pdbx_description
1 polymer ?
#
loop_
_entity_poly.entity_id
_entity_poly.type
_entity_poly.pdbx_seq_one_letter_code
_entity_poly.pdbx_strand_id
1 'polypeptide(L)' 'MRKPEARIYQHVLQKEGFSAADAVFFDDNADNIEGANQLGITSILVKDKATIPDYFAKLLC' A
#
# COMPACT_ATOMS: atom_id res chain seq x y z
N MET A 1 -2.58 -9.88 14.42
CA MET A 1 -2.88 -8.81 13.44
C MET A 1 -2.46 -9.32 12.08
N ARG A 2 -3.35 -9.30 11.09
CA ARG A 2 -3.07 -9.76 9.73
C ARG A 2 -3.80 -8.86 8.74
N LYS A 3 -3.24 -8.67 7.54
CA LYS A 3 -4.01 -8.11 6.43
C LYS A 3 -5.24 -9.00 6.12
N PRO A 4 -6.41 -8.44 5.78
CA PRO A 4 -6.68 -7.02 5.51
C PRO A 4 -7.19 -6.22 6.72
N GLU A 5 -6.98 -6.67 7.95
CA GLU A 5 -7.46 -5.95 9.14
C GLU A 5 -6.84 -4.54 9.23
N ALA A 6 -7.66 -3.48 9.27
CA ALA A 6 -7.21 -2.08 9.34
C ALA A 6 -6.09 -1.82 10.37
N ARG A 7 -6.18 -2.48 11.53
CA ARG A 7 -5.21 -2.35 12.64
C ARG A 7 -3.77 -2.70 12.26
N ILE A 8 -3.53 -3.58 11.28
CA ILE A 8 -2.15 -3.92 10.89
C ILE A 8 -1.48 -2.75 10.17
N TYR A 9 -2.21 -2.03 9.31
CA TYR A 9 -1.69 -0.88 8.56
C TYR A 9 -1.48 0.31 9.48
N GLN A 10 -2.44 0.60 10.36
CA GLN A 10 -2.32 1.64 11.38
C GLN A 10 -1.10 1.41 12.28
N HIS A 11 -0.85 0.16 12.68
CA HIS A 11 0.32 -0.18 13.48
C HIS A 11 1.63 0.13 12.76
N VAL A 12 1.74 -0.19 11.48
CA VAL A 12 2.94 0.12 10.68
C VAL A 12 3.11 1.62 10.50
N LEU A 13 2.05 2.34 10.12
CA LEU A 13 2.08 3.80 9.98
C LEU A 13 2.54 4.49 11.28
N GLN A 14 2.00 4.06 12.43
CA GLN A 14 2.38 4.60 13.73
C GLN A 14 3.83 4.27 14.10
N LYS A 15 4.27 3.03 13.82
CA LYS A 15 5.63 2.58 14.13
C LYS A 15 6.68 3.33 13.31
N GLU A 16 6.40 3.55 12.03
CA GLU A 16 7.32 4.24 11.11
C GLU A 16 7.16 5.77 11.16
N GLY A 17 6.09 6.28 11.78
CA GLY A 17 5.86 7.72 11.97
C GLY A 17 5.35 8.44 10.72
N PHE A 18 4.66 7.74 9.81
CA PHE A 18 4.11 8.32 8.58
C PHE A 18 2.59 8.43 8.62
N SER A 19 2.05 9.44 7.93
CA SER A 19 0.62 9.52 7.66
C SER A 19 0.23 8.53 6.55
N ALA A 20 -1.05 8.18 6.46
CA ALA A 20 -1.54 7.34 5.37
C ALA A 20 -1.32 8.00 3.99
N ALA A 21 -1.42 9.33 3.92
CA ALA A 21 -1.22 10.10 2.68
C ALA A 21 0.24 10.09 2.19
N ASP A 22 1.19 9.91 3.10
CA ASP A 22 2.63 9.85 2.79
C ASP A 22 3.12 8.42 2.51
N ALA A 23 2.21 7.44 2.51
CA ALA A 23 2.52 6.03 2.35
C ALA A 23 2.00 5.46 1.03
N VAL A 24 2.83 4.62 0.41
CA VAL A 24 2.46 3.79 -0.74
C VAL A 24 2.59 2.32 -0.37
N PHE A 25 1.54 1.54 -0.63
CA PHE A 25 1.46 0.12 -0.31
C PHE A 25 1.34 -0.73 -1.57
N PHE A 26 2.10 -1.82 -1.64
CA PHE A 26 2.11 -2.77 -2.76
C PHE A 26 1.79 -4.18 -2.24
N ASP A 27 0.84 -4.86 -2.88
CA ASP A 27 0.44 -6.22 -2.54
C ASP A 27 -0.20 -6.90 -3.76
N ASP A 28 -0.14 -8.22 -3.85
CA ASP A 28 -0.73 -9.02 -4.95
C ASP A 28 -2.17 -9.47 -4.61
N ASN A 29 -2.63 -9.27 -3.38
CA ASN A 29 -3.98 -9.62 -2.95
C ASN A 29 -4.92 -8.41 -2.92
N ALA A 30 -6.04 -8.50 -3.65
CA ALA A 30 -7.04 -7.44 -3.76
C ALA A 30 -7.68 -7.04 -2.42
N ASP A 31 -7.94 -7.99 -1.51
CA ASP A 31 -8.53 -7.70 -0.19
C ASP A 31 -7.59 -6.83 0.65
N ASN A 32 -6.27 -7.08 0.53
CA ASN A 32 -5.26 -6.29 1.23
C ASN A 32 -5.17 -4.87 0.69
N ILE A 33 -5.38 -4.68 -0.61
CA ILE A 33 -5.41 -3.38 -1.27
C ILE A 33 -6.65 -2.60 -0.81
N GLU A 34 -7.82 -3.25 -0.74
CA GLU A 34 -9.04 -2.60 -0.24
C GLU A 34 -8.88 -2.15 1.21
N GLY A 35 -8.37 -3.02 2.09
CA GLY A 35 -8.15 -2.68 3.50
C GLY A 35 -7.19 -1.49 3.71
N ALA A 36 -6.17 -1.35 2.88
CA ALA A 36 -5.24 -0.21 2.92
C ALA A 36 -5.87 1.07 2.33
N ASN A 37 -6.61 0.96 1.22
CA ASN A 37 -7.31 2.09 0.60
C ASN A 37 -8.36 2.72 1.53
N GLN A 38 -9.07 1.92 2.33
CA GLN A 38 -10.04 2.42 3.32
C GLN A 38 -9.40 3.34 4.38
N LEU A 39 -8.08 3.24 4.58
CA LEU A 39 -7.32 4.08 5.50
C LEU A 39 -6.70 5.31 4.82
N GLY A 40 -6.91 5.49 3.51
CA GLY A 40 -6.32 6.56 2.72
C GLY A 40 -4.88 6.32 2.29
N ILE A 41 -4.39 5.07 2.38
CA ILE A 41 -3.06 4.69 1.89
C ILE A 41 -3.12 4.50 0.37
N THR A 42 -2.20 5.11 -0.36
CA THR A 42 -2.07 4.87 -1.81
C THR A 42 -1.69 3.40 -2.04
N SER A 43 -2.61 2.60 -2.56
CA SER A 43 -2.42 1.14 -2.64
C SER A 43 -2.43 0.64 -4.08
N ILE A 44 -1.40 -0.11 -4.47
CA ILE A 44 -1.15 -0.59 -5.83
C ILE A 44 -1.21 -2.12 -5.87
N LEU A 45 -2.17 -2.68 -6.60
CA LEU A 45 -2.27 -4.12 -6.85
C LEU A 45 -1.16 -4.57 -7.80
N VAL A 46 -0.26 -5.42 -7.31
CA VAL A 46 0.83 -6.02 -8.09
C VAL A 46 0.28 -7.19 -8.88
N LYS A 47 0.15 -7.03 -10.20
CA LYS A 47 -0.36 -8.09 -11.10
C LYS A 47 0.75 -8.99 -11.62
N ASP A 48 1.94 -8.43 -11.78
CA ASP A 48 3.11 -9.10 -12.34
C ASP A 48 4.41 -8.39 -11.93
N LYS A 49 5.53 -8.96 -12.38
CA LYS A 49 6.88 -8.41 -12.15
C LYS A 49 7.12 -7.03 -12.76
N ALA A 50 6.29 -6.58 -13.70
CA ALA A 50 6.43 -5.28 -14.35
C ALA A 50 5.75 -4.16 -13.55
N THR A 51 4.76 -4.50 -12.70
CA THR A 51 3.94 -3.50 -12.00
C THR A 51 4.76 -2.52 -11.15
N ILE A 52 5.73 -3.01 -10.38
CA ILE A 52 6.56 -2.16 -9.52
C ILE A 52 7.53 -1.30 -10.34
N PRO A 53 8.34 -1.85 -11.28
CA PRO A 53 9.15 -1.04 -12.18
C PRO A 53 8.37 0.05 -12.91
N ASP A 54 7.21 -0.30 -13.48
CA ASP A 54 6.38 0.62 -14.24
C ASP A 54 5.82 1.77 -13.37
N TYR A 55 5.46 1.48 -12.12
CA TYR A 55 5.01 2.50 -11.17
C TYR A 55 6.09 3.55 -10.93
N PHE A 56 7.32 3.12 -10.64
CA PHE A 56 8.42 4.05 -10.38
C PHE A 56 8.93 4.74 -11.65
N ALA A 57 8.88 4.10 -12.81
CA ALA A 57 9.25 4.72 -14.08
C ALA A 57 8.35 5.91 -14.42
N LYS A 58 7.03 5.81 -14.16
CA LYS A 58 6.06 6.89 -14.40
C LYS A 58 6.25 8.11 -13.51
N LEU A 59 6.82 7.94 -12.32
CA LEU A 59 7.07 9.02 -11.36
C LEU A 59 8.31 9.87 -11.71
N LEU A 60 9.16 9.40 -12.61
CA LEU A 60 10.41 10.05 -13.01
C LEU A 60 10.29 10.88 -14.30
N CYS A 61 9.08 11.05 -14.84
CA CYS A 61 8.77 11.84 -16.02
C CYS A 61 7.86 13.02 -15.65
#